data_AF-A0A2U3Z801-F1
#
_entry.id   AF-A0A2U3Z801-F1
#
_cell.length_a   1.000
_cell.length_b   1.000
_cell.length_c   1.000
_cell.angle_alpha   90.00
_cell.angle_beta   90.00
_cell.angle_gamma   90.00
#
_symmetry.space_group_name_H-M   'P 1'
#
loop_
_entity.id
_entity.type
_entity.pdbx_description
1 polymer ?
#
loop_
_entity_poly.entity_id
_entity_poly.type
_entity_poly.pdbx_seq_one_letter_code
_entity_poly.pdbx_strand_id
1 'polypeptide(L)'
;WDETHFGKMGSYYINRTFFFDVHPPLGKMLIGLAGYLSGYDGTFLFQKPGDKYEHHNYMGMRGFCAFLGSLLVPFAYLTVLELSKSLPAALLTAALLTFDTGCLTLSQYILLDPILMFFIMAAMLSMVKYNSCADRPFSAPWWFWLSLTGINLAGALGVKFVGLFIILQVGWNTISDLWHLFGDLSLSVVTVGKHLTARILCLIVLPLTLYMATYAVHFMVLNKSGPGDGFFSSAFQARLSGNNLHNASIPEHLAYGSVITVKNLRMAIGYLHSHRHLYPEGVGARQQQ
;
A
#
# COMPACT_ATOMS: atom_id res chain seq x y z
N TRP A 1 9.50 1.20 17.67
CA TRP A 1 10.46 0.99 16.57
C TRP A 1 9.94 1.70 15.32
N ASP A 2 9.00 1.15 14.55
CA ASP A 2 8.50 1.81 13.31
C ASP A 2 7.21 2.63 13.46
N GLU A 3 6.58 2.61 14.64
CA GLU A 3 5.41 3.46 14.94
C GLU A 3 5.72 4.96 14.74
N THR A 4 6.97 5.37 14.94
CA THR A 4 7.40 6.74 14.64
C THR A 4 7.31 7.05 13.15
N HIS A 5 7.60 6.09 12.28
CA HIS A 5 7.53 6.29 10.84
C HIS A 5 6.08 6.31 10.34
N PHE A 6 5.30 5.28 10.66
CA PHE A 6 3.93 5.17 10.15
C PHE A 6 2.95 6.11 10.84
N GLY A 7 3.16 6.42 12.13
CA GLY A 7 2.44 7.47 12.83
C GLY A 7 2.66 8.84 12.19
N LYS A 8 3.93 9.20 11.92
CA LYS A 8 4.28 10.45 11.22
C LYS A 8 3.63 10.56 9.84
N MET A 9 3.63 9.46 9.09
CA MET A 9 2.98 9.41 7.78
C MET A 9 1.47 9.56 7.90
N GLY A 10 0.84 8.99 8.93
CA GLY A 10 -0.56 9.24 9.26
C GLY A 10 -0.85 10.72 9.51
N SER A 11 0.02 11.40 10.26
CA SER A 11 -0.07 12.84 10.51
C SER A 11 0.05 13.66 9.22
N TYR A 12 0.90 13.24 8.27
CA TYR A 12 1.01 13.90 6.97
C TYR A 12 -0.28 13.83 6.14
N TYR A 13 -1.02 12.71 6.21
CA TYR A 13 -2.33 12.63 5.55
C TYR A 13 -3.37 13.57 6.16
N ILE A 14 -3.38 13.69 7.49
CA ILE A 14 -4.30 14.60 8.20
C ILE A 14 -3.96 16.06 7.88
N ASN A 15 -2.67 16.40 7.89
CA ASN A 15 -2.19 17.75 7.57
C ASN A 15 -2.22 18.07 6.07
N ARG A 16 -2.43 17.06 5.22
CA ARG A 16 -2.39 17.10 3.75
C ARG A 16 -1.02 17.49 3.18
N THR A 17 0.05 17.22 3.91
CA THR A 17 1.43 17.54 3.50
C THR A 17 2.05 16.39 2.73
N PHE A 18 2.53 16.65 1.52
CA PHE A 18 3.13 15.65 0.67
C PHE A 18 4.41 15.06 1.29
N PHE A 19 4.60 13.75 1.11
CA PHE A 19 5.80 13.05 1.54
C PHE A 19 6.16 11.93 0.57
N PHE A 20 7.43 11.52 0.57
CA PHE A 20 7.91 10.36 -0.18
C PHE A 20 8.11 9.17 0.76
N ASP A 21 7.66 7.98 0.34
CA ASP A 21 7.92 6.72 1.03
C ASP A 21 8.07 5.56 0.03
N VAL A 22 8.78 4.52 0.44
CA VAL A 22 9.05 3.32 -0.36
C VAL A 22 7.83 2.39 -0.49
N HIS A 23 6.92 2.41 0.47
CA HIS A 23 5.75 1.54 0.46
C HIS A 23 4.55 2.22 -0.20
N PRO A 24 3.67 1.45 -0.86
CA PRO A 24 2.41 1.95 -1.36
C PRO A 24 1.53 2.62 -0.27
N PRO A 25 0.59 3.50 -0.67
CA PRO A 25 -0.02 4.46 0.25
C PRO A 25 -1.18 3.92 1.09
N LEU A 26 -1.83 2.81 0.70
CA LEU A 26 -3.12 2.38 1.29
C LEU A 26 -3.04 2.21 2.80
N GLY A 27 -2.05 1.47 3.30
CA GLY A 27 -1.96 1.18 4.73
C GLY A 27 -1.77 2.44 5.57
N LYS A 28 -0.96 3.38 5.08
CA LYS A 28 -0.74 4.67 5.75
C LYS A 28 -1.96 5.58 5.69
N MET A 29 -2.68 5.56 4.56
CA MET A 29 -3.96 6.26 4.43
C MET A 29 -4.99 5.73 5.41
N LEU A 30 -5.07 4.41 5.58
CA LEU A 30 -5.98 3.78 6.54
C LEU A 30 -5.61 4.14 7.99
N ILE A 31 -4.33 4.18 8.33
CA ILE A 31 -3.85 4.66 9.64
C ILE A 31 -4.23 6.14 9.84
N GLY A 32 -4.00 7.00 8.84
CA GLY A 32 -4.38 8.41 8.88
C GLY A 32 -5.90 8.60 9.03
N LEU A 33 -6.69 7.78 8.32
CA LEU A 33 -8.15 7.77 8.43
C LEU A 33 -8.60 7.32 9.82
N ALA A 34 -8.03 6.26 10.38
CA ALA A 34 -8.33 5.80 11.73
C ALA A 34 -8.03 6.89 12.77
N GLY A 35 -6.89 7.58 12.62
CA GLY A 35 -6.55 8.74 13.45
C GLY A 35 -7.56 9.87 13.34
N TYR A 36 -7.91 10.27 12.12
CA TYR A 36 -8.89 11.33 11.87
C TYR A 36 -10.26 11.01 12.48
N LEU A 37 -10.75 9.77 12.31
CA LEU A 37 -12.02 9.32 12.87
C LEU A 37 -12.00 9.23 14.40
N SER A 38 -10.84 8.98 15.02
CA SER A 38 -10.69 8.96 16.48
C SER A 38 -10.39 10.33 17.09
N GLY A 39 -10.39 11.41 16.30
CA GLY A 39 -10.12 12.76 16.79
C GLY A 39 -8.63 13.06 17.06
N TYR A 40 -7.72 12.40 16.33
CA TYR A 40 -6.32 12.81 16.26
C TYR A 40 -6.17 13.94 15.22
N ASP A 41 -5.47 14.99 15.61
CA ASP A 41 -5.34 16.26 14.89
C ASP A 41 -4.09 16.34 14.00
N GLY A 42 -3.21 15.33 14.04
CA GLY A 42 -2.00 15.31 13.21
C GLY A 42 -0.85 16.16 13.73
N THR A 43 -0.91 16.67 14.97
CA THR A 43 0.10 17.60 15.51
C THR A 43 1.30 16.90 16.16
N PHE A 44 1.11 15.66 16.62
CA PHE A 44 2.21 14.87 17.19
C PHE A 44 3.26 14.51 16.12
N LEU A 45 4.53 14.85 16.40
CA LEU A 45 5.63 14.82 15.42
C LEU A 45 6.26 13.43 15.19
N PHE A 46 6.04 12.48 16.11
CA PHE A 46 6.62 11.13 16.06
C PHE A 46 8.14 11.13 15.78
N GLN A 47 8.93 11.83 16.60
CA GLN A 47 10.37 12.02 16.32
C GLN A 47 11.20 10.80 16.74
N LYS A 48 11.02 10.32 17.96
CA LYS A 48 11.85 9.25 18.54
C LYS A 48 11.02 8.22 19.29
N PRO A 49 11.43 6.94 19.27
CA PRO A 49 10.84 5.94 20.14
C PRO A 49 10.97 6.34 21.61
N GLY A 50 9.87 6.30 22.35
CA GLY A 50 9.83 6.67 23.77
C GLY A 50 9.22 8.05 24.05
N ASP A 51 8.94 8.84 23.02
CA ASP A 51 8.22 10.11 23.15
C ASP A 51 6.83 9.87 23.77
N LYS A 52 6.48 10.64 24.81
CA LYS A 52 5.17 10.54 25.46
C LYS A 52 4.13 11.25 24.59
N TYR A 53 2.98 10.61 24.39
CA TYR A 53 1.90 11.13 23.54
C TYR A 53 1.10 12.29 24.15
N GLU A 54 1.32 12.61 25.43
CA GLU A 54 0.66 13.72 26.15
C GLU A 54 -0.87 13.71 25.94
N HIS A 55 -1.43 14.74 25.31
CA HIS A 55 -2.87 14.92 25.07
C HIS A 55 -3.34 14.40 23.70
N HIS A 56 -2.48 13.77 22.90
CA HIS A 56 -2.81 13.35 21.54
C HIS A 56 -3.52 11.99 21.52
N ASN A 57 -4.63 11.90 20.78
CA ASN A 57 -5.46 10.70 20.69
C ASN A 57 -4.90 9.63 19.72
N TYR A 58 -3.75 9.03 20.03
CA TYR A 58 -3.13 7.97 19.20
C TYR A 58 -3.83 6.59 19.32
N MET A 59 -4.67 6.40 20.34
CA MET A 59 -5.30 5.11 20.65
C MET A 59 -6.20 4.58 19.54
N GLY A 60 -6.83 5.44 18.74
CA GLY A 60 -7.66 5.00 17.61
C GLY A 60 -6.84 4.33 16.50
N MET A 61 -5.63 4.82 16.23
CA MET A 61 -4.73 4.21 15.24
C MET A 61 -4.27 2.82 15.70
N ARG A 62 -3.89 2.69 16.98
CA ARG A 62 -3.53 1.39 17.58
C ARG A 62 -4.73 0.45 17.63
N GLY A 63 -5.90 0.95 18.02
CA GLY A 63 -7.15 0.19 18.05
C GLY A 63 -7.52 -0.36 16.68
N PHE A 64 -7.32 0.42 15.61
CA PHE A 64 -7.52 -0.03 14.23
C PHE A 64 -6.56 -1.15 13.83
N CYS A 65 -5.26 -1.00 14.14
CA CYS A 65 -4.26 -2.05 13.87
C CYS A 65 -4.56 -3.33 14.66
N ALA A 66 -4.94 -3.20 15.93
CA ALA A 66 -5.29 -4.32 16.80
C ALA A 66 -6.59 -5.00 16.33
N PHE A 67 -7.58 -4.24 15.86
CA PHE A 67 -8.80 -4.76 15.29
C PHE A 67 -8.51 -5.62 14.05
N LEU A 68 -7.77 -5.08 13.07
CA LEU A 68 -7.40 -5.85 11.88
C LEU A 68 -6.51 -7.06 12.22
N GLY A 69 -5.60 -6.91 13.18
CA GLY A 69 -4.77 -8.00 13.68
C GLY A 69 -5.58 -9.12 14.37
N SER A 70 -6.65 -8.76 15.09
CA SER A 70 -7.54 -9.75 15.72
C SER A 70 -8.35 -10.58 14.72
N LEU A 71 -8.63 -10.02 13.53
CA LEU A 71 -9.32 -10.72 12.44
C LEU A 71 -8.44 -11.79 11.76
N LEU A 72 -7.13 -11.80 12.02
CA LEU A 72 -6.25 -12.86 11.52
C LEU A 72 -6.63 -14.23 12.08
N VAL A 73 -7.05 -14.29 13.35
CA VAL A 73 -7.47 -15.53 14.03
C VAL A 73 -8.70 -16.18 13.36
N PRO A 74 -9.84 -15.49 13.20
CA PRO A 74 -10.99 -16.07 12.51
C PRO A 74 -10.70 -16.38 11.04
N PHE A 75 -9.86 -15.59 10.35
CA PHE A 75 -9.48 -15.92 8.97
C PHE A 75 -8.65 -17.20 8.87
N ALA A 76 -7.68 -17.39 9.77
CA ALA A 76 -6.89 -18.61 9.84
C ALA A 76 -7.78 -19.83 10.15
N TYR A 77 -8.66 -19.69 11.15
CA TYR A 77 -9.64 -20.72 11.52
C TYR A 77 -10.50 -21.13 10.32
N LEU A 78 -11.13 -20.17 9.65
CA LEU A 78 -12.02 -20.44 8.52
C LEU A 78 -11.28 -21.02 7.32
N THR A 79 -10.04 -20.58 7.07
CA THR A 79 -9.21 -21.10 5.98
C THR A 79 -8.86 -22.57 6.22
N VAL A 80 -8.39 -22.92 7.42
CA VAL A 80 -8.04 -24.31 7.76
C VAL A 80 -9.28 -25.19 7.84
N LEU A 81 -10.39 -24.69 8.38
CA LEU A 81 -11.66 -25.42 8.40
C LEU A 81 -12.13 -25.77 6.99
N GLU A 82 -12.01 -24.82 6.07
CA GLU A 82 -12.45 -25.01 4.69
C GLU A 82 -11.55 -26.00 3.92
N LEU A 83 -10.24 -25.95 4.14
CA LEU A 83 -9.26 -26.85 3.50
C LEU A 83 -9.25 -28.28 4.09
N SER A 84 -9.26 -28.40 5.42
CA SER A 84 -9.10 -29.68 6.12
C SER A 84 -10.44 -30.37 6.41
N LYS A 85 -11.54 -29.63 6.41
CA LYS A 85 -12.88 -30.06 6.87
C LYS A 85 -12.89 -30.61 8.30
N SER A 86 -11.85 -30.31 9.09
CA SER A 86 -11.63 -30.84 10.43
C SER A 86 -11.71 -29.73 11.47
N LEU A 87 -12.70 -29.83 12.37
CA LEU A 87 -12.89 -28.87 13.46
C LEU A 87 -11.68 -28.83 14.42
N PRO A 88 -11.10 -29.97 14.86
CA PRO A 88 -9.91 -29.94 15.72
C PRO A 88 -8.71 -29.24 15.09
N ALA A 89 -8.46 -29.45 13.79
CA ALA A 89 -7.35 -28.79 13.10
C ALA A 89 -7.54 -27.27 13.04
N ALA A 90 -8.75 -26.81 12.71
CA ALA A 90 -9.08 -25.39 12.67
C ALA A 90 -8.97 -24.73 14.06
N LEU A 91 -9.46 -25.38 15.12
CA LEU A 91 -9.33 -24.89 16.49
C LEU A 91 -7.88 -24.82 16.94
N LEU A 92 -7.06 -25.82 16.59
CA LEU A 92 -5.62 -25.80 16.88
C LEU A 92 -4.93 -24.63 16.19
N THR A 93 -5.20 -24.38 14.91
CA THR A 93 -4.64 -23.22 14.20
C THR A 93 -5.05 -21.89 14.83
N ALA A 94 -6.32 -21.74 15.20
CA ALA A 94 -6.81 -20.54 15.88
C ALA A 94 -6.11 -20.33 17.22
N ALA A 95 -5.94 -21.39 18.01
CA ALA A 95 -5.24 -21.34 19.29
C ALA A 95 -3.77 -20.95 19.10
N LEU A 96 -3.06 -21.59 18.16
CA LEU A 96 -1.65 -21.28 17.87
C LEU A 96 -1.45 -19.80 17.50
N LEU A 97 -2.33 -19.24 16.66
CA LEU A 97 -2.22 -17.84 16.25
C LEU A 97 -2.63 -16.87 17.37
N THR A 98 -3.60 -17.25 18.23
CA THR A 98 -4.02 -16.44 19.37
C THR A 98 -2.91 -16.31 20.41
N PHE A 99 -2.13 -17.38 20.61
CA PHE A 99 -1.03 -17.42 21.58
C PHE A 99 0.34 -17.07 20.95
N ASP A 100 0.38 -16.66 19.69
CA ASP A 100 1.62 -16.19 19.05
C ASP A 100 1.96 -14.77 19.51
N THR A 101 3.04 -14.67 20.29
CA THR A 101 3.56 -13.39 20.80
C THR A 101 4.02 -12.47 19.67
N GLY A 102 4.48 -13.00 18.54
CA GLY A 102 4.87 -12.20 17.37
C GLY A 102 3.68 -11.45 16.77
N CYS A 103 2.60 -12.16 16.48
CA CYS A 103 1.38 -11.55 15.95
C CYS A 103 0.76 -10.54 16.92
N LEU A 104 0.72 -10.85 18.22
CA LEU A 104 0.22 -9.93 19.25
C LEU A 104 1.07 -8.67 19.40
N THR A 105 2.40 -8.80 19.33
CA THR A 105 3.31 -7.64 19.40
C THR A 105 3.21 -6.76 18.17
N LEU A 106 3.07 -7.30 16.97
CA LEU A 106 2.92 -6.48 15.76
C LEU A 106 1.55 -5.79 15.70
N SER A 107 0.48 -6.46 16.16
CA SER A 107 -0.89 -5.94 16.03
C SER A 107 -1.23 -4.77 16.95
N GLN A 108 -0.54 -4.63 18.08
CA GLN A 108 -0.87 -3.59 19.08
C GLN A 108 -0.30 -2.19 18.76
N TYR A 109 0.66 -2.09 17.84
CA TYR A 109 1.32 -0.84 17.48
C TYR A 109 0.83 -0.29 16.14
N ILE A 110 1.09 0.99 15.88
CA ILE A 110 0.77 1.63 14.60
C ILE A 110 1.79 1.16 13.55
N LEU A 111 1.52 0.01 12.95
CA LEU A 111 2.36 -0.63 11.95
C LEU A 111 1.55 -0.94 10.69
N LEU A 112 2.26 -1.10 9.56
CA LEU A 112 1.63 -1.54 8.32
C LEU A 112 1.38 -3.06 8.30
N ASP A 113 2.15 -3.82 9.08
CA ASP A 113 2.13 -5.28 9.07
C ASP A 113 0.77 -5.88 9.46
N PRO A 114 0.03 -5.39 10.48
CA PRO A 114 -1.31 -5.91 10.79
C PRO A 114 -2.31 -5.72 9.64
N ILE A 115 -2.22 -4.58 8.94
CA ILE A 115 -3.07 -4.28 7.78
C ILE A 115 -2.69 -5.16 6.59
N LEU A 116 -1.39 -5.36 6.36
CA LEU A 116 -0.88 -6.23 5.31
C LEU A 116 -1.31 -7.69 5.55
N MET A 117 -1.10 -8.21 6.76
CA MET A 117 -1.49 -9.55 7.15
C MET A 117 -2.99 -9.75 7.01
N PHE A 118 -3.80 -8.74 7.36
CA PHE A 118 -5.25 -8.78 7.18
C PHE A 118 -5.61 -9.01 5.71
N PHE A 119 -5.07 -8.22 4.79
CA PHE A 119 -5.37 -8.38 3.36
C PHE A 119 -4.83 -9.69 2.79
N ILE A 120 -3.65 -10.16 3.23
CA ILE A 120 -3.09 -11.45 2.81
C ILE A 120 -3.99 -12.61 3.26
N MET A 121 -4.38 -12.63 4.54
CA MET A 121 -5.22 -13.70 5.10
C MET A 121 -6.64 -13.64 4.53
N ALA A 122 -7.18 -12.44 4.30
CA ALA A 122 -8.47 -12.26 3.64
C ALA A 122 -8.44 -12.71 2.17
N ALA A 123 -7.35 -12.45 1.44
CA ALA A 123 -7.16 -12.94 0.08
C ALA A 123 -7.06 -14.48 0.04
N MET A 124 -6.31 -15.08 0.97
CA MET A 124 -6.20 -16.53 1.10
C MET A 124 -7.56 -17.18 1.41
N LEU A 125 -8.29 -16.65 2.40
CA LEU A 125 -9.62 -17.13 2.75
C LEU A 125 -10.59 -17.00 1.56
N SER A 126 -10.59 -15.86 0.89
CA SER A 126 -11.48 -15.60 -0.26
C SER A 126 -11.17 -16.55 -1.41
N MET A 127 -9.89 -16.81 -1.68
CA MET A 127 -9.45 -17.79 -2.69
C MET A 127 -9.92 -19.21 -2.33
N VAL A 128 -9.75 -19.63 -1.08
CA VAL A 128 -10.20 -20.96 -0.63
C VAL A 128 -11.73 -21.09 -0.71
N LYS A 129 -12.49 -20.06 -0.29
CA LYS A 129 -13.96 -20.05 -0.39
C LYS A 129 -14.45 -20.05 -1.84
N TYR A 130 -13.75 -19.32 -2.71
CA TYR A 130 -13.98 -19.33 -4.15
C TYR A 130 -13.78 -20.75 -4.73
N ASN A 131 -12.69 -21.44 -4.37
CA ASN A 131 -12.42 -22.81 -4.80
C ASN A 131 -13.47 -23.80 -4.26
N SER A 132 -13.95 -23.63 -3.02
CA SER A 132 -15.04 -24.45 -2.49
C SER A 132 -16.37 -24.25 -3.22
N CYS A 133 -16.54 -23.14 -3.94
CA CYS A 133 -17.70 -22.89 -4.78
C CYS A 133 -17.49 -23.38 -6.23
N ALA A 134 -16.45 -24.17 -6.52
CA ALA A 134 -16.15 -24.68 -7.86
C ALA A 134 -17.30 -25.52 -8.45
N ASP A 135 -18.09 -26.20 -7.62
CA ASP A 135 -19.25 -27.00 -8.04
C ASP A 135 -20.39 -26.15 -8.62
N ARG A 136 -20.41 -24.83 -8.37
CA ARG A 136 -21.45 -23.90 -8.83
C ARG A 136 -20.81 -22.67 -9.49
N PRO A 137 -20.14 -22.86 -10.64
CA PRO A 137 -19.45 -21.79 -11.33
C PRO A 137 -20.44 -20.70 -11.78
N PHE A 138 -20.01 -19.44 -11.78
CA PHE A 138 -20.81 -18.26 -12.13
C PHE A 138 -22.02 -17.96 -11.24
N SER A 139 -22.16 -18.64 -10.10
CA SER A 139 -23.17 -18.28 -9.10
C SER A 139 -22.83 -16.95 -8.41
N ALA A 140 -23.84 -16.30 -7.79
CA ALA A 140 -23.61 -15.06 -7.05
C ALA A 140 -22.55 -15.19 -5.93
N PRO A 141 -22.52 -16.29 -5.13
CA PRO A 141 -21.44 -16.51 -4.16
C PRO A 141 -20.06 -16.66 -4.82
N TRP A 142 -19.98 -17.32 -5.98
CA TRP A 142 -18.72 -17.49 -6.71
C TRP A 142 -18.14 -16.14 -7.15
N TRP A 143 -18.99 -15.28 -7.74
CA TRP A 143 -18.58 -13.92 -8.14
C TRP A 143 -18.21 -13.04 -6.95
N PHE A 144 -18.93 -13.18 -5.83
CA PHE A 144 -18.64 -12.47 -4.60
C PHE A 144 -17.23 -12.81 -4.08
N TRP A 145 -16.93 -14.11 -3.89
CA TRP A 145 -15.62 -14.54 -3.39
C TRP A 145 -14.48 -14.27 -4.37
N LEU A 146 -14.72 -14.41 -5.68
CA LEU A 146 -13.74 -14.08 -6.71
C LEU A 146 -13.39 -12.59 -6.71
N SER A 147 -14.40 -11.72 -6.67
CA SER A 147 -14.20 -10.26 -6.63
C SER A 147 -13.56 -9.83 -5.31
N LEU A 148 -13.96 -10.43 -4.19
CA LEU A 148 -13.38 -10.17 -2.88
C LEU A 148 -11.89 -10.58 -2.83
N THR A 149 -11.52 -11.68 -3.49
CA THR A 149 -10.12 -12.07 -3.67
C THR A 149 -9.35 -10.95 -4.38
N GLY A 150 -9.88 -10.43 -5.48
CA GLY A 150 -9.28 -9.29 -6.20
C GLY A 150 -9.12 -8.03 -5.34
N ILE A 151 -10.15 -7.64 -4.61
CA ILE A 151 -10.10 -6.47 -3.69
C ILE A 151 -8.99 -6.65 -2.65
N ASN A 152 -8.90 -7.84 -2.04
CA ASN A 152 -7.89 -8.13 -1.02
C ASN A 152 -6.47 -8.20 -1.60
N LEU A 153 -6.30 -8.70 -2.83
CA LEU A 153 -5.01 -8.65 -3.53
C LEU A 153 -4.56 -7.20 -3.79
N ALA A 154 -5.50 -6.34 -4.21
CA ALA A 154 -5.25 -4.92 -4.38
C ALA A 154 -4.85 -4.26 -3.05
N GLY A 155 -5.56 -4.63 -1.97
CA GLY A 155 -5.26 -4.18 -0.62
C GLY A 155 -3.86 -4.57 -0.17
N ALA A 156 -3.47 -5.84 -0.33
CA ALA A 156 -2.15 -6.33 0.05
C ALA A 156 -1.03 -5.59 -0.70
N LEU A 157 -1.15 -5.47 -2.03
CA LEU A 157 -0.20 -4.73 -2.87
C LEU A 157 -0.19 -3.24 -2.53
N GLY A 158 -1.36 -2.66 -2.23
CA GLY A 158 -1.53 -1.26 -1.86
C GLY A 158 -0.97 -0.90 -0.49
N VAL A 159 -0.70 -1.87 0.39
CA VAL A 159 -0.03 -1.65 1.68
C VAL A 159 1.49 -1.81 1.55
N LYS A 160 1.96 -2.92 0.97
CA LYS A 160 3.41 -3.23 0.85
C LYS A 160 3.65 -4.17 -0.33
N PHE A 161 4.77 -4.01 -1.03
CA PHE A 161 5.11 -4.87 -2.18
C PHE A 161 5.33 -6.35 -1.83
N VAL A 162 5.50 -6.67 -0.53
CA VAL A 162 5.47 -8.06 -0.04
C VAL A 162 4.14 -8.75 -0.38
N GLY A 163 3.05 -7.99 -0.57
CA GLY A 163 1.77 -8.49 -1.08
C GLY A 163 1.85 -9.13 -2.49
N LEU A 164 2.95 -8.97 -3.22
CA LEU A 164 3.17 -9.68 -4.47
C LEU A 164 3.19 -11.21 -4.27
N PHE A 165 3.66 -11.70 -3.12
CA PHE A 165 3.71 -13.15 -2.87
C PHE A 165 2.33 -13.79 -2.79
N ILE A 166 1.32 -13.10 -2.23
CA ILE A 166 -0.05 -13.63 -2.23
C ILE A 166 -0.68 -13.56 -3.63
N ILE A 167 -0.33 -12.56 -4.44
CA ILE A 167 -0.74 -12.50 -5.86
C ILE A 167 -0.18 -13.71 -6.61
N LEU A 168 1.10 -14.06 -6.40
CA LEU A 168 1.71 -15.23 -7.02
C LEU A 168 1.04 -16.53 -6.57
N GLN A 169 0.73 -16.67 -5.28
CA GLN A 169 0.02 -17.85 -4.75
C GLN A 169 -1.37 -18.01 -5.36
N VAL A 170 -2.16 -16.92 -5.41
CA VAL A 170 -3.49 -16.94 -6.04
C VAL A 170 -3.37 -17.18 -7.55
N GLY A 171 -2.38 -16.59 -8.20
CA GLY A 171 -2.09 -16.79 -9.61
C GLY A 171 -1.75 -18.24 -9.93
N TRP A 172 -0.90 -18.88 -9.13
CA TRP A 172 -0.55 -20.30 -9.26
C TRP A 172 -1.78 -21.20 -9.13
N ASN A 173 -2.60 -20.98 -8.09
CA ASN A 173 -3.86 -21.69 -7.91
C ASN A 173 -4.78 -21.50 -9.14
N THR A 174 -4.93 -20.26 -9.61
CA THR A 174 -5.77 -19.92 -10.77
C THR A 174 -5.29 -20.61 -12.06
N ILE A 175 -3.97 -20.70 -12.27
CA ILE A 175 -3.40 -21.41 -13.42
C ILE A 175 -3.68 -22.92 -13.32
N SER A 176 -3.49 -23.52 -12.14
CA SER A 176 -3.79 -24.93 -11.89
C SER A 176 -5.27 -25.23 -12.15
N ASP A 177 -6.16 -24.38 -11.64
CA ASP A 177 -7.60 -24.43 -11.86
C ASP A 177 -7.98 -24.37 -13.35
N LEU A 178 -7.41 -23.40 -14.08
CA LEU A 178 -7.65 -23.23 -15.51
C LEU A 178 -7.11 -24.42 -16.32
N TRP A 179 -5.99 -24.99 -15.90
CA TRP A 179 -5.42 -26.19 -16.51
C TRP A 179 -6.35 -27.40 -16.36
N HIS A 180 -6.91 -27.61 -15.16
CA HIS A 180 -7.89 -28.69 -14.93
C HIS A 180 -9.18 -28.47 -15.72
N LEU A 181 -9.70 -27.24 -15.77
CA LEU A 181 -10.88 -26.90 -16.56
C LEU A 181 -10.66 -27.06 -18.07
N PHE A 182 -9.45 -26.80 -18.55
CA PHE A 182 -9.08 -26.99 -19.95
C PHE A 182 -8.99 -28.48 -20.34
N GLY A 183 -8.55 -29.33 -19.40
CA GLY A 183 -8.47 -30.78 -19.60
C GLY A 183 -9.82 -31.51 -19.50
N ASP A 184 -10.87 -30.85 -19.01
CA ASP A 184 -12.20 -31.43 -18.90
C ASP A 184 -12.97 -31.38 -20.23
N LEU A 185 -13.02 -32.52 -20.92
CA LEU A 185 -13.70 -32.66 -22.22
C LEU A 185 -15.23 -32.54 -22.14
N SER A 186 -15.81 -32.52 -20.94
CA SER A 186 -17.26 -32.31 -20.76
C SER A 186 -17.67 -30.83 -20.90
N LEU A 187 -16.71 -29.91 -20.78
CA LEU A 187 -16.96 -28.47 -20.81
C LEU A 187 -16.83 -27.90 -22.22
N SER A 188 -17.75 -27.00 -22.56
CA SER A 188 -17.64 -26.25 -23.82
C SER A 188 -16.45 -25.27 -23.77
N VAL A 189 -15.79 -25.08 -24.92
CA VAL A 189 -14.71 -24.08 -25.07
C VAL A 189 -15.20 -22.67 -24.68
N VAL A 190 -16.47 -22.36 -24.92
CA VAL A 190 -17.10 -21.09 -24.53
C VAL A 190 -17.15 -20.94 -23.00
N THR A 191 -17.44 -22.02 -22.27
CA THR A 191 -17.46 -22.03 -20.80
C THR A 191 -16.06 -21.79 -20.24
N VAL A 192 -15.04 -22.44 -20.82
CA VAL A 192 -13.63 -22.21 -20.46
C VAL A 192 -13.22 -20.76 -20.73
N GLY A 193 -13.64 -20.20 -21.87
CA GLY A 193 -13.44 -18.79 -22.21
C GLY A 193 -14.06 -17.84 -21.17
N LYS A 194 -15.31 -18.08 -20.75
CA LYS A 194 -15.97 -17.30 -19.68
C LYS A 194 -15.20 -17.37 -18.36
N HIS A 195 -14.71 -18.55 -18.00
CA HIS A 195 -13.90 -18.76 -16.80
C HIS A 195 -12.59 -17.97 -16.83
N LEU A 196 -11.92 -17.94 -17.98
CA LEU A 196 -10.71 -17.15 -18.19
C LEU A 196 -11.01 -15.66 -18.09
N THR A 197 -12.03 -15.17 -18.80
CA THR A 197 -12.42 -13.75 -18.76
C THR A 197 -12.80 -13.29 -17.36
N ALA A 198 -13.58 -14.08 -16.62
CA ALA A 198 -13.97 -13.75 -15.25
C ALA A 198 -12.75 -13.61 -14.32
N ARG A 199 -11.79 -14.53 -14.41
CA ARG A 199 -10.54 -14.48 -13.63
C ARG A 199 -9.67 -13.29 -14.02
N ILE A 200 -9.53 -12.97 -15.32
CA ILE A 200 -8.79 -11.78 -15.77
C ILE A 200 -9.44 -10.50 -15.22
N LEU A 201 -10.77 -10.38 -15.30
CA LEU A 201 -11.47 -9.19 -14.82
C LEU A 201 -11.32 -9.02 -13.31
N CYS A 202 -11.56 -10.06 -12.52
CA CYS A 202 -11.56 -9.95 -11.05
C CYS A 202 -10.17 -10.04 -10.41
N LEU A 203 -9.20 -10.75 -11.00
CA LEU A 203 -7.88 -10.99 -10.40
C LEU A 203 -6.76 -10.14 -11.03
N ILE A 204 -7.01 -9.47 -12.15
CA ILE A 204 -6.01 -8.59 -12.80
C ILE A 204 -6.55 -7.17 -12.97
N VAL A 205 -7.66 -7.00 -13.69
CA VAL A 205 -8.20 -5.66 -13.99
C VAL A 205 -8.67 -4.97 -12.71
N LEU A 206 -9.49 -5.65 -11.90
CA LEU A 206 -10.01 -5.09 -10.66
C LEU A 206 -8.89 -4.69 -9.68
N PRO A 207 -7.89 -5.54 -9.35
CA PRO A 207 -6.82 -5.13 -8.45
C PRO A 207 -5.98 -3.98 -8.98
N LEU A 208 -5.69 -3.96 -10.28
CA LEU A 208 -4.94 -2.88 -10.91
C LEU A 208 -5.72 -1.55 -10.84
N THR A 209 -7.02 -1.57 -11.12
CA THR A 209 -7.86 -0.36 -11.04
C THR A 209 -7.93 0.18 -9.61
N LEU A 210 -8.08 -0.68 -8.61
CA LEU A 210 -8.09 -0.29 -7.19
C LEU A 210 -6.73 0.23 -6.72
N TYR A 211 -5.63 -0.38 -7.19
CA TYR A 211 -4.28 0.11 -6.91
C TYR A 211 -4.06 1.51 -7.48
N MET A 212 -4.45 1.74 -8.75
CA MET A 212 -4.37 3.07 -9.37
C MET A 212 -5.29 4.08 -8.67
N ALA A 213 -6.51 3.69 -8.30
CA ALA A 213 -7.43 4.53 -7.55
C ALA A 213 -6.85 4.94 -6.19
N THR A 214 -6.16 4.03 -5.49
CA THR A 214 -5.49 4.33 -4.22
C THR A 214 -4.43 5.43 -4.40
N TYR A 215 -3.60 5.36 -5.44
CA TYR A 215 -2.64 6.42 -5.74
C TYR A 215 -3.31 7.72 -6.16
N ALA A 216 -4.40 7.66 -6.92
CA ALA A 216 -5.17 8.85 -7.26
C ALA A 216 -5.70 9.56 -6.00
N VAL A 217 -6.24 8.81 -5.03
CA VAL A 217 -6.66 9.36 -3.74
C VAL A 217 -5.47 9.89 -2.95
N HIS A 218 -4.34 9.18 -2.90
CA HIS A 218 -3.12 9.63 -2.24
C HIS A 218 -2.68 11.03 -2.73
N PHE A 219 -2.58 11.23 -4.05
CA PHE A 219 -2.21 12.53 -4.62
C PHE A 219 -3.29 13.60 -4.47
N MET A 220 -4.56 13.22 -4.41
CA MET A 220 -5.67 14.16 -4.17
C MET A 220 -5.70 14.67 -2.72
N VAL A 221 -5.40 13.79 -1.75
CA VAL A 221 -5.39 14.12 -0.33
C VAL A 221 -4.15 14.97 0.03
N LEU A 222 -2.98 14.61 -0.49
CA LEU A 222 -1.71 15.30 -0.20
C LEU A 222 -1.47 16.48 -1.15
N ASN A 223 -2.19 17.57 -0.92
CA ASN A 223 -2.15 18.75 -1.80
C ASN A 223 -1.21 19.87 -1.35
N LYS A 224 -0.58 19.79 -0.17
CA LYS A 224 0.38 20.78 0.33
C LYS A 224 1.83 20.32 0.16
N SER A 225 2.74 21.27 0.04
CA SER A 225 4.20 21.02 0.07
C SER A 225 4.59 20.32 1.38
N GLY A 226 5.58 19.45 1.31
CA GLY A 226 6.05 18.71 2.47
C GLY A 226 7.35 17.95 2.18
N PRO A 227 7.89 17.24 3.19
CA PRO A 227 9.20 16.64 3.10
C PRO A 227 9.22 15.50 2.08
N GLY A 228 9.87 15.75 0.94
CA GLY A 228 10.03 14.77 -0.14
C GLY A 228 9.50 15.22 -1.49
N ASP A 229 8.84 16.38 -1.57
CA ASP A 229 8.47 17.01 -2.85
C ASP A 229 9.68 17.29 -3.75
N GLY A 230 10.85 17.57 -3.15
CA GLY A 230 12.14 17.80 -3.82
C GLY A 230 12.59 16.68 -4.76
N PHE A 231 12.17 15.44 -4.53
CA PHE A 231 12.52 14.30 -5.38
C PHE A 231 11.68 14.22 -6.67
N PHE A 232 10.57 14.96 -6.73
CA PHE A 232 9.66 14.96 -7.86
C PHE A 232 10.00 16.01 -8.91
N SER A 233 9.36 15.92 -10.07
CA SER A 233 9.53 16.90 -11.15
C SER A 233 9.04 18.28 -10.70
N SER A 234 9.61 19.34 -11.28
CA SER A 234 9.18 20.72 -10.99
C SER A 234 7.71 20.94 -11.35
N ALA A 235 7.21 20.26 -12.40
CA ALA A 235 5.80 20.31 -12.78
C ALA A 235 4.87 19.71 -11.70
N PHE A 236 5.32 18.67 -10.98
CA PHE A 236 4.58 18.12 -9.84
C PHE A 236 4.66 19.05 -8.63
N GLN A 237 5.85 19.55 -8.30
CA GLN A 237 6.07 20.50 -7.20
C GLN A 237 5.20 21.77 -7.35
N ALA A 238 5.04 22.29 -8.57
CA ALA A 238 4.19 23.45 -8.85
C ALA A 238 2.70 23.22 -8.56
N ARG A 239 2.23 21.96 -8.49
CA ARG A 239 0.83 21.64 -8.13
C ARG A 239 0.59 21.65 -6.61
N LEU A 240 1.64 21.56 -5.80
CA LEU A 240 1.51 21.49 -4.34
C LEU A 240 1.40 22.90 -3.75
N SER A 241 0.34 23.16 -2.97
CA SER A 241 0.16 24.45 -2.32
C SER A 241 1.25 24.69 -1.27
N GLY A 242 1.85 25.88 -1.26
CA GLY A 242 2.95 26.23 -0.36
C GLY A 242 4.34 25.89 -0.89
N ASN A 243 4.46 25.31 -2.09
CA ASN A 243 5.75 25.17 -2.76
C ASN A 243 6.18 26.52 -3.39
N ASN A 244 7.48 26.81 -3.44
CA ASN A 244 7.99 28.03 -4.07
C ASN A 244 7.69 28.11 -5.58
N LEU A 245 7.48 26.96 -6.23
CA LEU A 245 7.09 26.87 -7.64
C LEU A 245 5.57 26.99 -7.84
N HIS A 246 4.79 26.93 -6.76
CA HIS A 246 3.33 27.05 -6.84
C HIS A 246 2.95 28.49 -7.18
N ASN A 247 2.19 28.66 -8.26
CA ASN A 247 1.85 29.99 -8.83
C ASN A 247 3.07 30.85 -9.22
N ALA A 248 4.25 30.25 -9.42
CA ALA A 248 5.40 30.99 -9.91
C ALA A 248 5.20 31.35 -11.39
N SER A 249 5.23 32.65 -11.71
CA SER A 249 5.24 33.14 -13.09
C SER A 249 6.63 32.98 -13.69
N ILE A 250 6.83 31.93 -14.48
CA ILE A 250 8.11 31.66 -15.18
C ILE A 250 7.95 32.09 -16.65
N PRO A 251 8.82 32.96 -17.18
CA PRO A 251 8.78 33.35 -18.59
C PRO A 251 8.93 32.13 -19.50
N GLU A 252 8.06 32.02 -20.51
CA GLU A 252 8.13 30.93 -21.50
C GLU A 252 9.37 31.04 -22.39
N HIS A 253 9.77 32.26 -22.72
CA HIS A 253 10.92 32.54 -23.57
C HIS A 253 12.08 33.13 -22.77
N LEU A 254 13.28 32.62 -23.06
CA LEU A 254 14.53 33.10 -22.49
C LEU A 254 15.21 34.05 -23.47
N ALA A 255 15.71 35.18 -22.96
CA ALA A 255 16.50 36.12 -23.72
C ALA A 255 17.97 36.07 -23.28
N TYR A 256 18.86 36.57 -24.13
CA TYR A 256 20.26 36.74 -23.75
C TYR A 256 20.37 37.69 -22.54
N GLY A 257 21.16 37.32 -21.53
CA GLY A 257 21.30 38.05 -20.28
C GLY A 257 20.27 37.70 -19.20
N SER A 258 19.30 36.81 -19.47
CA SER A 258 18.38 36.32 -18.44
C SER A 258 19.12 35.52 -17.36
N VAL A 259 18.80 35.79 -16.09
CA VAL A 259 19.28 34.99 -14.95
C VAL A 259 18.38 33.76 -14.82
N ILE A 260 18.95 32.58 -15.02
CA ILE A 260 18.22 31.31 -15.00
C ILE A 260 18.77 30.37 -13.94
N THR A 261 17.93 29.45 -13.49
CA THR A 261 18.34 28.30 -12.66
C THR A 261 18.11 27.03 -13.46
N VAL A 262 19.20 26.33 -13.81
CA VAL A 262 19.14 25.11 -14.62
C VAL A 262 18.93 23.91 -13.71
N LYS A 263 17.91 23.09 -13.99
CA LYS A 263 17.65 21.82 -13.32
C LYS A 263 17.88 20.67 -14.29
N ASN A 264 18.51 19.61 -13.84
CA ASN A 264 18.67 18.41 -14.65
C ASN A 264 17.29 17.74 -14.87
N LEU A 265 17.07 17.20 -16.07
CA LEU A 265 15.85 16.49 -16.43
C LEU A 265 15.71 15.16 -15.65
N ARG A 266 16.83 14.50 -15.33
CA ARG A 266 16.80 13.26 -14.56
C ARG A 266 16.34 13.52 -13.14
N MET A 267 15.41 12.69 -12.67
CA MET A 267 14.80 12.79 -11.35
C MET A 267 15.84 12.77 -10.23
N ALA A 268 15.58 13.55 -9.17
CA ALA A 268 16.43 13.70 -8.00
C ALA A 268 17.86 14.21 -8.26
N ILE A 269 18.17 14.70 -9.47
CA ILE A 269 19.42 15.40 -9.75
C ILE A 269 19.18 16.90 -9.53
N GLY A 270 20.02 17.50 -8.69
CA GLY A 270 19.86 18.87 -8.23
C GLY A 270 19.99 19.94 -9.32
N TYR A 271 20.07 21.19 -8.87
CA TYR A 271 20.30 22.33 -9.75
C TYR A 271 21.78 22.43 -10.13
N LEU A 272 22.06 23.07 -11.27
CA LEU A 272 23.39 23.56 -11.56
C LEU A 272 23.79 24.53 -10.43
N HIS A 273 24.78 24.12 -9.65
CA HIS A 273 25.23 24.84 -8.47
C HIS A 273 26.71 25.10 -8.60
N SER A 274 27.15 26.29 -8.22
CA SER A 274 28.55 26.61 -8.07
C SER A 274 28.75 27.46 -6.84
N HIS A 275 29.82 27.17 -6.09
CA HIS A 275 30.11 27.81 -4.80
C HIS A 275 31.61 28.07 -4.67
N ARG A 276 32.01 28.93 -3.72
CA ARG A 276 33.40 29.41 -3.60
C ARG A 276 34.34 28.40 -2.95
N HIS A 277 34.28 27.14 -3.35
CA HIS A 277 35.26 26.11 -3.00
C HIS A 277 35.95 25.59 -4.25
N LEU A 278 37.22 25.22 -4.10
CA LEU A 278 38.03 24.66 -5.17
C LEU A 278 38.04 23.13 -5.07
N TYR A 279 38.23 22.44 -6.19
CA TYR A 279 38.46 20.99 -6.16
C TYR A 279 39.64 20.64 -5.24
N PRO A 280 39.56 19.49 -4.52
CA PRO A 280 40.62 19.06 -3.62
C PRO A 280 41.93 18.80 -4.39
N GLU A 281 43.06 18.91 -3.68
CA GLU A 281 44.37 18.62 -4.27
C GLU A 281 44.43 17.20 -4.85
N GLY A 282 45.00 17.05 -6.04
CA GLY A 282 45.16 15.76 -6.71
C GLY A 282 44.03 15.37 -7.68
N VAL A 283 42.92 16.12 -7.72
CA VAL A 283 41.82 15.89 -8.67
C VAL A 283 41.74 17.06 -9.66
N GLY A 284 42.60 17.04 -10.68
CA GLY A 284 42.55 17.99 -11.79
C GLY A 284 42.99 19.42 -11.45
N ALA A 285 42.52 20.39 -12.25
CA ALA A 285 42.85 21.80 -12.08
C ALA A 285 42.12 22.41 -10.87
N ARG A 286 42.82 23.28 -10.11
CA ARG A 286 42.27 24.03 -8.96
C ARG A 286 41.27 25.11 -9.42
N GLN A 287 40.11 24.67 -9.86
CA GLN A 287 39.01 25.52 -10.31
C GLN A 287 37.82 25.40 -9.36
N GLN A 288 36.87 26.33 -9.52
CA GLN A 288 35.64 26.37 -8.74
C GLN A 288 34.81 25.10 -8.96
N GLN A 289 34.26 24.57 -7.87
CA GLN A 289 33.32 23.45 -7.88
C GLN A 289 31.92 23.86 -8.34
#